data_AF-A0A547TC19-F1
#
_entry.id   AF-A0A547TC19-F1
#
_cell.length_a   1.000
_cell.length_b   1.000
_cell.length_c   1.000
_cell.angle_alpha   90.00
_cell.angle_beta   90.00
_cell.angle_gamma   90.00
#
_symmetry.space_group_name_H-M   'P 1'
#
loop_
_entity.id
_entity.type
_entity.pdbx_description
1 polymer ?
#
loop_
_entity_poly.entity_id
_entity_poly.type
_entity_poly.pdbx_seq_one_letter_code
_entity_poly.pdbx_strand_id
1 'polypeptide(L)' 'MREHCLGTKVPRANTVPNVDPALLRQLEGMGNNLNQIARAIHSQEWKPVDRVQVIAALVSIQRELALIKSESTHDDR' A
#
# COMPACT_ATOMS: atom_id res chain seq x y z
N MET A 1 -0.41 24.68 -23.74
CA MET A 1 -0.56 25.01 -25.19
C MET A 1 -0.76 23.77 -26.07
N ARG A 2 -0.18 22.60 -25.74
CA ARG A 2 -0.33 21.36 -26.53
C ARG A 2 -1.72 20.71 -26.42
N GLU A 3 -2.48 21.01 -25.36
CA GLU A 3 -3.80 20.40 -25.13
C GLU A 3 -4.95 21.03 -25.91
N HIS A 4 -4.80 22.26 -26.42
CA HIS A 4 -5.89 22.96 -27.12
C HIS A 4 -5.82 22.86 -28.65
N CYS A 5 -4.71 22.40 -29.22
CA CYS A 5 -4.47 22.46 -30.68
C CYS A 5 -4.78 21.17 -31.44
N LEU A 6 -5.05 20.04 -30.78
CA LEU A 6 -5.20 18.72 -31.43
C LEU A 6 -6.59 18.08 -31.28
N GLY A 7 -7.57 18.76 -30.67
CA GLY A 7 -8.95 18.26 -30.55
C GLY A 7 -9.09 16.93 -29.78
N THR A 8 -8.02 16.45 -29.14
CA THR A 8 -7.99 15.20 -28.40
C THR A 8 -8.70 15.37 -27.06
N LYS A 9 -9.70 14.51 -26.80
CA LYS A 9 -10.47 14.51 -25.56
C LYS A 9 -9.51 14.20 -24.40
N VAL A 10 -9.21 15.20 -23.58
CA VAL A 10 -8.37 15.01 -22.38
C VAL A 10 -9.12 14.06 -21.45
N PRO A 11 -8.52 12.94 -21.02
CA PRO A 11 -9.11 12.08 -20.01
C PRO A 11 -9.39 12.93 -18.78
N ARG A 12 -10.64 12.93 -18.29
CA ARG A 12 -10.94 13.57 -17.01
C ARG A 12 -10.04 12.94 -15.97
N ALA A 13 -9.21 13.75 -15.31
CA ALA A 13 -8.45 13.29 -14.16
C ALA A 13 -9.45 12.74 -13.14
N ASN A 14 -9.16 11.56 -12.60
CA ASN A 14 -9.95 11.02 -11.50
C ASN A 14 -9.95 12.04 -10.36
N THR A 15 -11.12 12.31 -9.79
CA THR A 15 -11.22 13.13 -8.59
C THR A 15 -10.45 12.44 -7.47
N VAL A 16 -9.34 13.03 -7.05
CA VAL A 16 -8.56 12.53 -5.92
C VAL A 16 -9.35 12.87 -4.65
N PRO A 17 -9.66 11.90 -3.79
CA PRO A 17 -10.31 12.19 -2.51
C PRO A 17 -9.41 13.13 -1.69
N ASN A 18 -10.03 14.07 -0.98
CA ASN A 18 -9.30 14.94 -0.07
C ASN A 18 -8.92 14.12 1.18
N VAL A 19 -7.65 13.71 1.26
CA VAL A 19 -7.09 12.90 2.35
C VAL A 19 -5.99 13.70 3.03
N ASP A 20 -5.90 13.62 4.35
CA ASP A 20 -4.83 14.27 5.12
C ASP A 20 -3.44 13.84 4.58
N PRO A 21 -2.59 14.80 4.16
CA PRO A 21 -1.23 14.51 3.71
C PRO A 21 -0.37 13.73 4.72
N ALA A 22 -0.63 13.88 6.03
CA ALA A 22 0.06 13.10 7.05
C ALA A 22 -0.26 11.61 6.95
N LEU A 23 -1.52 11.25 6.67
CA LEU A 23 -1.94 9.87 6.45
C LEU A 23 -1.27 9.28 5.19
N LEU A 24 -1.19 10.05 4.11
CA LEU A 24 -0.53 9.61 2.88
C LEU A 24 0.96 9.33 3.09
N ARG A 25 1.66 10.18 3.85
CA ARG A 25 3.08 9.96 4.21
C ARG A 25 3.26 8.71 5.07
N GLN A 26 2.37 8.47 6.03
CA GLN A 26 2.43 7.26 6.84
C GLN A 26 2.19 6.01 6.00
N LEU A 27 1.23 6.05 5.08
CA LEU A 27 0.96 4.96 4.14
C LEU A 27 2.16 4.67 3.23
N GLU A 28 2.80 5.73 2.73
CA GLU A 28 4.02 5.62 1.93
C GLU A 28 5.16 4.99 2.76
N GLY A 29 5.36 5.43 4.00
CA GLY A 29 6.33 4.84 4.91
C GLY A 29 6.09 3.35 5.18
N MET A 30 4.84 2.95 5.37
CA MET A 30 4.48 1.53 5.50
C MET A 30 4.79 0.74 4.21
N GLY A 31 4.48 1.30 3.04
CA GLY A 31 4.81 0.70 1.75
C GLY A 31 6.33 0.54 1.54
N ASN A 32 7.12 1.53 1.94
CA ASN A 32 8.57 1.46 1.89
C ASN A 32 9.13 0.37 2.81
N ASN A 33 8.59 0.23 4.02
CA ASN A 33 8.99 -0.84 4.93
C ASN A 33 8.71 -2.22 4.33
N LEU A 34 7.52 -2.44 3.76
CA LEU A 34 7.17 -3.70 3.10
C LEU A 34 8.09 -3.99 1.90
N ASN A 35 8.41 -2.98 1.10
CA ASN A 35 9.31 -3.13 -0.03
C ASN A 35 10.75 -3.47 0.40
N GLN A 36 11.24 -2.89 1.50
CA GLN A 36 12.53 -3.25 2.08
C GLN A 36 12.56 -4.70 2.57
N ILE A 37 11.49 -5.15 3.25
CA ILE A 37 11.35 -6.55 3.68
C ILE A 37 11.32 -7.49 2.47
N ALA A 38 10.59 -7.15 1.41
CA ALA A 38 10.53 -7.96 0.20
C ALA A 38 11.92 -8.12 -0.45
N ARG A 39 12.68 -7.03 -0.54
CA ARG A 39 14.07 -7.06 -1.04
C ARG A 39 14.98 -7.92 -0.15
N ALA A 40 14.86 -7.81 1.16
CA ALA A 40 15.63 -8.60 2.12
C ALA A 40 15.29 -10.10 2.04
N ILE A 41 14.00 -10.46 1.93
CA ILE A 41 13.56 -11.85 1.75
C ILE A 41 14.09 -12.42 0.43
N HIS A 42 14.18 -11.60 -0.61
CA HIS A 42 14.72 -12.01 -1.91
C HIS A 42 16.25 -12.09 -1.91
N SER A 43 16.94 -11.41 -0.98
CA SER A 43 18.38 -11.55 -0.83
C SER A 43 18.74 -12.98 -0.41
N GLN A 44 19.89 -13.48 -0.85
CA GLN A 44 20.36 -14.82 -0.47
C GLN A 44 21.06 -14.84 0.91
N GLU A 45 21.00 -13.74 1.66
CA GLU A 45 21.77 -13.57 2.90
C GLU A 45 21.12 -14.24 4.12
N TRP A 46 19.80 -14.46 4.10
CA TRP A 46 19.04 -14.98 5.24
C TRP A 46 18.85 -16.49 5.15
N LYS A 47 18.89 -17.18 6.30
CA LYS A 47 18.56 -18.60 6.35
C LYS A 47 17.07 -18.78 6.03
N PRO A 48 16.66 -19.92 5.44
CA PRO A 48 15.26 -20.17 5.11
C PRO A 48 14.31 -20.01 6.30
N VAL A 49 14.73 -20.42 7.51
CA VAL A 49 13.94 -20.29 8.74
C VAL A 49 13.64 -18.84 9.12
N ASP A 50 14.60 -17.93 8.93
CA ASP A 50 14.44 -16.50 9.24
C ASP A 50 13.38 -15.88 8.31
N ARG A 51 13.38 -16.29 7.03
CA ARG A 51 12.38 -15.85 6.04
C ARG A 51 10.98 -16.32 6.41
N VAL A 52 10.84 -17.58 6.83
CA VAL A 52 9.55 -18.15 7.24
C VAL A 52 8.99 -17.39 8.44
N GLN A 53 9.81 -17.05 9.43
CA GLN A 53 9.36 -16.28 10.60
C GLN A 53 8.83 -14.90 10.21
N VAL A 54 9.53 -14.17 9.34
CA VAL A 54 9.09 -12.85 8.88
C VAL A 54 7.80 -12.95 8.05
N ILE A 55 7.69 -13.93 7.15
CA ILE A 55 6.47 -14.14 6.36
C ILE A 55 5.29 -14.47 7.29
N ALA A 56 5.49 -15.31 8.30
CA ALA A 56 4.44 -15.65 9.26
C ALA A 56 3.96 -14.41 10.04
N ALA A 57 4.89 -13.55 10.48
CA ALA A 57 4.54 -12.29 11.14
C ALA A 57 3.75 -11.35 10.21
N LEU A 58 4.16 -11.20 8.94
CA LEU A 58 3.43 -10.40 7.95
C LEU A 58 2.01 -10.93 7.70
N VAL A 59 1.82 -12.25 7.67
CA VAL A 59 0.50 -12.86 7.55
C VAL A 59 -0.38 -12.58 8.78
N SER A 60 0.19 -12.57 9.99
CA SER A 60 -0.54 -12.17 11.21
C SER A 60 -1.02 -10.72 11.11
N ILE A 61 -0.12 -9.81 10.76
CA ILE A 61 -0.44 -8.38 10.58
C ILE A 61 -1.52 -8.21 9.51
N GLN A 62 -1.42 -8.91 8.37
CA GLN A 62 -2.43 -8.87 7.33
C GLN A 62 -3.82 -9.30 7.83
N ARG A 63 -3.89 -10.37 8.64
CA ARG A 63 -5.16 -10.87 9.21
C ARG A 63 -5.76 -9.86 10.17
N GLU A 64 -4.96 -9.29 11.08
CA GLU A 64 -5.40 -8.27 12.02
C GLU A 64 -5.91 -7.02 11.30
N LEU A 65 -5.18 -6.54 10.28
CA LEU A 65 -5.63 -5.42 9.45
C LEU A 65 -6.93 -5.72 8.69
N ALA A 66 -7.11 -6.96 8.22
CA ALA A 66 -8.35 -7.38 7.56
C ALA A 66 -9.54 -7.38 8.52
N LEU A 67 -9.33 -7.77 9.78
CA LEU A 67 -10.34 -7.70 10.83
C LEU A 67 -10.74 -6.25 11.12
N ILE A 68 -9.76 -5.37 11.38
CA ILE A 68 -9.99 -3.94 11.62
C ILE A 68 -10.77 -3.33 10.44
N LYS A 69 -10.34 -3.61 9.21
CA LYS A 69 -11.04 -3.14 8.01
C LYS A 69 -12.49 -3.62 7.98
N SER A 70 -12.75 -4.89 8.32
CA SER A 70 -14.10 -5.45 8.30
C SER A 70 -15.02 -4.78 9.34
N GLU A 71 -14.50 -4.46 10.53
CA GLU A 71 -15.20 -3.72 11.58
C GLU A 71 -15.51 -2.29 11.13
N SER A 72 -14.52 -1.57 10.59
CA SER A 72 -14.70 -0.19 10.13
C SER A 72 -15.62 -0.06 8.91
N THR A 73 -15.66 -1.08 8.03
CA THR A 73 -16.59 -1.08 6.87
C THR A 73 -18.04 -1.43 7.23
N HIS A 74 -18.29 -1.94 8.44
CA HIS A 74 -19.66 -2.22 8.93
C HIS A 74 -20.34 -0.97 9.52
N ASP A 75 -19.56 0.04 9.93
CA ASP A 75 -20.07 1.29 10.55
C ASP A 75 -20.61 2.29 9.51
N ASP A 76 -20.32 2.07 8.21
CA ASP A 76 -20.74 2.94 7.09
C ASP A 76 -22.08 2.50 6.42
N ARG A 77 -22.90 1.65 7.06
CA ARG A 77 -24.22 1.21 6.54
C ARG A 77 -25.40 1.61 7.42
#